data_AF-A0A2D6RDT5-F1
#
_entry.id   AF-A0A2D6RDT5-F1
#
_cell.length_a   1.000
_cell.length_b   1.000
_cell.length_c   1.000
_cell.angle_alpha   90.00
_cell.angle_beta   90.00
_cell.angle_gamma   90.00
#
_symmetry.space_group_name_H-M   'P 1'
#
loop_
_entity.id
_entity.type
_entity.pdbx_description
1 polymer ?
#
loop_
_entity_poly.entity_id
_entity_poly.type
_entity_poly.pdbx_seq_one_letter_code
_entity_poly.pdbx_strand_id
1 'polypeptide(L)'
;MNKLIKLCLMTTWLSSFISVATSANESLDRFKKNPSAENAFSYIFEVAKHPRCANCHGVVENGIHKPTVGEFRINHPMNITAANNLVLTVKDHHFVEVPNAAMNCRSCHQDDNQKEPGMPPGAANDKMPGFVWHMPPVTMAVPRDITAKALCEQWLDPARNSHLVFRGGRDDLKTFRAEFLDHHAKVDPLILWAWEPGLGREPAPGTNKDFLKALDIWISAKAPCPN
;
A
#
# COMPACT_ATOMS: atom_id res chain seq x y z
N MET A 1 -59.35 -15.41 -8.06
CA MET A 1 -58.44 -14.26 -8.27
C MET A 1 -57.08 -14.61 -7.65
N ASN A 2 -56.22 -15.36 -8.36
CA ASN A 2 -54.87 -15.68 -7.89
C ASN A 2 -53.85 -14.78 -8.61
N LYS A 3 -53.25 -13.86 -7.86
CA LYS A 3 -52.19 -12.97 -8.35
C LYS A 3 -50.88 -13.76 -8.47
N LEU A 4 -50.41 -13.92 -9.70
CA LEU A 4 -49.06 -14.34 -10.04
C LEU A 4 -48.06 -13.27 -9.55
N ILE A 5 -47.21 -13.64 -8.58
CA ILE A 5 -46.07 -12.84 -8.15
C ILE A 5 -44.95 -13.07 -9.18
N LYS A 6 -44.66 -12.04 -9.99
CA LYS A 6 -43.47 -11.99 -10.85
C LYS A 6 -42.25 -11.88 -9.94
N LEU A 7 -41.44 -12.94 -9.88
CA LEU A 7 -40.11 -12.91 -9.29
C LEU A 7 -39.19 -12.09 -10.21
N CYS A 8 -38.87 -10.87 -9.81
CA CYS A 8 -37.89 -10.04 -10.49
C CYS A 8 -36.50 -10.49 -10.02
N LEU A 9 -35.78 -11.25 -10.85
CA LEU A 9 -34.38 -11.59 -10.62
C LEU A 9 -33.55 -10.30 -10.73
N MET A 10 -33.13 -9.77 -9.59
CA MET A 10 -32.03 -8.79 -9.52
C MET A 10 -30.72 -9.53 -9.84
N THR A 11 -30.35 -9.56 -11.11
CA THR A 11 -29.00 -9.92 -11.54
C THR A 11 -28.13 -8.66 -11.49
N THR A 12 -27.53 -8.37 -10.34
CA THR A 12 -26.53 -7.29 -10.27
C THR A 12 -25.21 -7.76 -9.64
N TRP A 13 -24.19 -7.76 -10.50
CA TRP A 13 -22.79 -7.40 -10.23
C TRP A 13 -21.93 -8.39 -9.42
N LEU A 14 -21.52 -9.50 -10.05
CA LEU A 14 -20.34 -10.29 -9.67
C LEU A 14 -19.11 -10.04 -10.58
N SER A 15 -19.17 -9.05 -11.48
CA SER A 15 -18.20 -8.88 -12.58
C SER A 15 -16.91 -8.12 -12.21
N SER A 16 -16.89 -7.38 -11.10
CA SER A 16 -15.73 -6.51 -10.78
C SER A 16 -14.58 -7.25 -10.07
N PHE A 17 -14.87 -8.35 -9.37
CA PHE A 17 -13.84 -9.09 -8.62
C PHE A 17 -12.91 -9.90 -9.51
N ILE A 18 -13.45 -10.50 -10.57
CA ILE A 18 -12.66 -11.30 -11.50
C ILE A 18 -11.58 -10.40 -12.13
N SER A 19 -11.94 -9.17 -12.52
CA SER A 19 -11.10 -8.22 -13.25
C SER A 19 -9.76 -7.87 -12.58
N VAL A 20 -9.74 -7.59 -11.26
CA VAL A 20 -8.52 -7.10 -10.58
C VAL A 20 -7.54 -8.23 -10.27
N ALA A 21 -8.04 -9.38 -9.81
CA ALA A 21 -7.18 -10.55 -9.59
C ALA A 21 -6.63 -11.08 -10.92
N THR A 22 -7.41 -10.98 -12.01
CA THR A 22 -6.93 -11.34 -13.35
C THR A 22 -5.84 -10.38 -13.85
N SER A 23 -5.99 -9.06 -13.70
CA SER A 23 -4.97 -8.11 -14.17
C SER A 23 -3.63 -8.29 -13.45
N ALA A 24 -3.68 -8.53 -12.14
CA ALA A 24 -2.50 -8.72 -11.32
C ALA A 24 -1.76 -10.02 -11.67
N ASN A 25 -2.48 -11.14 -11.78
CA ASN A 25 -1.87 -12.43 -12.17
C ASN A 25 -1.31 -12.39 -13.58
N GLU A 26 -2.01 -11.79 -14.54
CA GLU A 26 -1.50 -11.63 -15.90
C GLU A 26 -0.22 -10.77 -15.95
N SER A 27 -0.16 -9.68 -15.18
CA SER A 27 1.04 -8.85 -15.11
C SER A 27 2.24 -9.61 -14.53
N LEU A 28 2.00 -10.41 -13.48
CA LEU A 28 3.00 -11.26 -12.85
C LEU A 28 3.50 -12.33 -13.82
N ASP A 29 2.60 -12.98 -14.55
CA ASP A 29 2.95 -14.00 -15.54
C ASP A 29 3.76 -13.41 -16.70
N ARG A 30 3.37 -12.24 -17.21
CA ARG A 30 4.15 -11.50 -18.21
C ARG A 30 5.55 -11.17 -17.69
N PHE A 31 5.65 -10.67 -16.45
CA PHE A 31 6.94 -10.38 -15.82
C PHE A 31 7.80 -11.64 -15.64
N LYS A 32 7.22 -12.75 -15.16
CA LYS A 32 7.94 -14.03 -14.97
C LYS A 32 8.44 -14.60 -16.30
N LYS A 33 7.66 -14.47 -17.37
CA LYS A 33 8.02 -14.94 -18.71
C LYS A 33 9.07 -14.04 -19.38
N ASN A 34 8.96 -12.72 -19.22
CA ASN A 34 9.89 -11.75 -19.81
C ASN A 34 10.20 -10.61 -18.81
N PRO A 35 11.26 -10.75 -18.00
CA PRO A 35 11.63 -9.78 -16.96
C PRO A 35 12.24 -8.47 -17.49
N SER A 36 11.50 -7.72 -18.31
CA SER A 36 11.88 -6.37 -18.76
C SER A 36 11.50 -5.30 -17.73
N ALA A 37 12.08 -4.10 -17.84
CA ALA A 37 11.73 -2.97 -16.98
C ALA A 37 10.25 -2.57 -17.09
N GLU A 38 9.67 -2.67 -18.30
CA GLU A 38 8.26 -2.40 -18.56
C GLU A 38 7.35 -3.43 -17.87
N ASN A 39 7.62 -4.73 -18.05
CA ASN A 39 6.82 -5.78 -17.41
C ASN A 39 6.99 -5.77 -15.89
N ALA A 40 8.20 -5.47 -15.40
CA ALA A 40 8.46 -5.29 -13.98
C ALA A 40 7.60 -4.16 -13.41
N PHE A 41 7.59 -2.98 -14.04
CA PHE A 41 6.78 -1.86 -13.57
C PHE A 41 5.28 -2.14 -13.68
N SER A 42 4.83 -2.81 -14.75
CA SER A 42 3.44 -3.24 -14.88
C SER A 42 3.00 -4.12 -13.70
N TYR A 43 3.83 -5.08 -13.29
CA TYR A 43 3.54 -5.90 -12.11
C TYR A 43 3.62 -5.11 -10.80
N ILE A 44 4.65 -4.26 -10.63
CA ILE A 44 4.79 -3.38 -9.46
C ILE A 44 3.55 -2.49 -9.29
N PHE A 45 3.02 -1.94 -10.39
CA PHE A 45 1.81 -1.13 -10.38
C PHE A 45 0.60 -1.90 -9.87
N GLU A 46 0.42 -3.15 -10.31
CA GLU A 46 -0.67 -4.02 -9.82
C GLU A 46 -0.54 -4.32 -8.32
N VAL A 47 0.68 -4.54 -7.82
CA VAL A 47 0.96 -4.69 -6.38
C VAL A 47 0.63 -3.40 -5.62
N ALA A 48 1.09 -2.25 -6.10
CA ALA A 48 0.92 -0.97 -5.42
C ALA A 48 -0.55 -0.54 -5.28
N LYS A 49 -1.37 -0.77 -6.32
CA LYS A 49 -2.81 -0.47 -6.26
C LYS A 49 -3.63 -1.52 -5.52
N HIS A 50 -3.03 -2.68 -5.21
CA HIS A 50 -3.68 -3.75 -4.46
C HIS A 50 -4.07 -3.26 -3.05
N PRO A 51 -5.19 -3.71 -2.47
CA PRO A 51 -5.63 -3.30 -1.14
C PRO A 51 -4.59 -3.53 -0.03
N ARG A 52 -3.63 -4.42 -0.19
CA ARG A 52 -2.56 -4.60 0.82
C ARG A 52 -1.60 -3.40 0.91
N CYS A 53 -1.36 -2.69 -0.19
CA CYS A 53 -0.53 -1.48 -0.22
C CYS A 53 -1.40 -0.22 -0.18
N ALA A 54 -2.40 -0.14 -1.06
CA ALA A 54 -3.23 1.05 -1.24
C ALA A 54 -4.12 1.39 -0.04
N ASN A 55 -4.34 0.45 0.89
CA ASN A 55 -5.05 0.73 2.15
C ASN A 55 -4.23 1.60 3.11
N CYS A 56 -2.94 1.29 3.26
CA CYS A 56 -2.02 2.06 4.09
C CYS A 56 -1.74 3.43 3.45
N HIS A 57 -1.54 3.45 2.13
CA HIS A 57 -1.36 4.70 1.38
C HIS A 57 -2.65 5.51 1.23
N GLY A 58 -3.81 4.90 1.39
CA GLY A 58 -5.09 5.59 1.53
C GLY A 58 -5.51 6.43 0.31
N VAL A 59 -6.47 7.32 0.56
CA VAL A 59 -7.02 8.27 -0.42
C VAL A 59 -7.08 9.68 0.18
N VAL A 60 -7.16 10.69 -0.68
CA VAL A 60 -7.43 12.07 -0.26
C VAL A 60 -8.85 12.43 -0.66
N GLU A 61 -9.69 12.70 0.33
CA GLU A 61 -11.09 13.09 0.14
C GLU A 61 -11.35 14.40 0.88
N ASN A 62 -11.89 15.40 0.18
CA ASN A 62 -12.14 16.74 0.71
C ASN A 62 -10.90 17.37 1.36
N GLY A 63 -9.72 17.16 0.76
CA GLY A 63 -8.44 17.67 1.27
C GLY A 63 -7.87 16.92 2.47
N ILE A 64 -8.51 15.83 2.90
CA ILE A 64 -8.09 15.05 4.07
C ILE A 64 -7.59 13.68 3.61
N HIS A 65 -6.36 13.34 3.98
CA HIS A 65 -5.78 12.01 3.75
C HIS A 65 -6.33 11.00 4.77
N LYS A 66 -6.84 9.88 4.26
CA LYS A 66 -7.50 8.83 5.06
C LYS A 66 -6.97 7.45 4.66
N PRO A 67 -6.65 6.57 5.62
CA PRO A 67 -6.37 5.19 5.31
C PRO A 67 -7.68 4.48 4.95
N THR A 68 -7.56 3.44 4.14
CA THR A 68 -8.69 2.59 3.78
C THR A 68 -8.49 1.17 4.31
N VAL A 69 -9.54 0.35 4.31
CA VAL A 69 -9.52 -1.03 4.81
C VAL A 69 -10.31 -1.97 3.92
N GLY A 70 -10.00 -3.26 4.02
CA GLY A 70 -10.65 -4.33 3.25
C GLY A 70 -10.38 -4.26 1.76
N GLU A 71 -10.98 -5.19 1.02
CA GLU A 71 -10.71 -5.35 -0.42
C GLU A 71 -11.37 -4.25 -1.26
N PHE A 72 -12.45 -3.66 -0.77
CA PHE A 72 -13.10 -2.52 -1.41
C PHE A 72 -12.45 -1.18 -1.07
N ARG A 73 -11.38 -1.21 -0.26
CA ARG A 73 -10.66 -0.03 0.24
C ARG A 73 -11.63 1.01 0.84
N ILE A 74 -12.60 0.62 1.66
CA ILE A 74 -13.49 1.59 2.32
C ILE A 74 -12.70 2.43 3.32
N ASN A 75 -13.14 3.67 3.61
CA ASN A 75 -12.49 4.48 4.63
C ASN A 75 -12.44 3.73 5.97
N HIS A 76 -11.32 3.87 6.69
CA HIS A 76 -11.16 3.23 7.99
C HIS A 76 -12.31 3.62 8.95
N PRO A 77 -13.05 2.65 9.52
CA PRO A 77 -14.35 2.90 10.16
C PRO A 77 -14.28 3.79 11.41
N MET A 78 -13.12 3.87 12.05
CA MET A 78 -12.86 4.73 13.22
C MET A 78 -12.57 6.20 12.85
N ASN A 79 -12.88 6.62 11.63
CA ASN A 79 -12.65 7.98 11.12
C ASN A 79 -11.18 8.42 11.29
N ILE A 80 -10.24 7.52 11.01
CA ILE A 80 -8.80 7.82 11.04
C ILE A 80 -8.45 8.72 9.86
N THR A 81 -7.68 9.77 10.12
CA THR A 81 -7.22 10.77 9.15
C THR A 81 -5.82 11.22 9.52
N ALA A 82 -5.09 11.84 8.59
CA ALA A 82 -3.81 12.49 8.90
C ALA A 82 -3.92 13.57 10.00
N ALA A 83 -5.12 14.11 10.29
CA ALA A 83 -5.34 15.15 11.30
C ALA A 83 -5.63 14.60 12.71
N ASN A 84 -6.04 13.34 12.86
CA ASN A 84 -6.47 12.76 14.14
C ASN A 84 -5.84 11.40 14.48
N ASN A 85 -4.87 10.96 13.68
CA ASN A 85 -4.01 9.82 13.98
C ASN A 85 -2.75 10.27 14.75
N LEU A 86 -1.98 9.31 15.28
CA LEU A 86 -0.62 9.50 15.76
C LEU A 86 0.21 10.20 14.67
N VAL A 87 0.51 11.48 14.87
CA VAL A 87 1.51 12.19 14.08
C VAL A 87 2.84 12.05 14.83
N LEU A 88 3.80 11.37 14.22
CA LEU A 88 5.19 11.42 14.67
C LEU A 88 5.87 12.58 13.95
N THR A 89 6.55 13.44 14.70
CA THR A 89 7.48 14.43 14.15
C THR A 89 8.90 14.05 14.51
N VAL A 90 9.88 14.53 13.75
CA VAL A 90 11.29 14.31 14.07
C VAL A 90 11.78 15.49 14.92
N LYS A 91 12.21 15.20 16.15
CA LYS A 91 12.89 16.15 17.03
C LYS A 91 14.20 15.52 17.49
N ASP A 92 15.31 16.22 17.26
CA ASP A 92 16.66 15.76 17.62
C ASP A 92 16.99 14.35 17.07
N HIS A 93 16.59 14.07 15.83
CA HIS A 93 16.72 12.76 15.14
C HIS A 93 15.91 11.62 15.76
N HIS A 94 15.01 11.90 16.70
CA HIS A 94 14.08 10.93 17.26
C HIS A 94 12.66 11.24 16.81
N PHE A 95 11.90 10.18 16.51
CA PHE A 95 10.46 10.31 16.32
C PHE A 95 9.81 10.61 17.67
N VAL A 96 9.12 11.74 17.76
CA VAL A 96 8.36 12.15 18.96
C VAL A 96 6.90 12.33 18.58
N GLU A 97 6.02 11.94 19.49
CA GLU A 97 4.57 12.08 19.33
C GLU A 97 4.17 13.55 19.34
N VAL A 98 3.27 13.94 18.44
CA VAL A 98 2.63 15.26 18.47
C VAL A 98 1.61 15.29 19.62
N PRO A 99 1.74 16.22 20.59
CA PRO A 99 0.77 16.35 21.68
C PRO A 99 -0.66 16.56 21.15
N ASN A 100 -1.64 15.92 21.80
CA ASN A 100 -3.07 15.94 21.46
C ASN A 100 -3.52 15.09 20.25
N ALA A 101 -2.73 14.11 19.81
CA ALA A 101 -3.23 13.07 18.91
C ALA A 101 -4.39 12.30 19.59
N ALA A 102 -5.56 12.28 18.95
CA ALA A 102 -6.79 11.76 19.56
C ALA A 102 -6.83 10.22 19.65
N MET A 103 -6.13 9.53 18.75
CA MET A 103 -6.13 8.07 18.66
C MET A 103 -4.75 7.53 18.21
N ASN A 104 -4.33 6.42 18.83
CA ASN A 104 -3.13 5.68 18.45
C ASN A 104 -3.53 4.35 17.80
N CYS A 105 -2.99 4.03 16.63
CA CYS A 105 -3.26 2.77 15.93
C CYS A 105 -2.99 1.53 16.80
N ARG A 106 -2.00 1.61 17.69
CA ARG A 106 -1.61 0.54 18.63
C ARG A 106 -2.70 0.13 19.59
N SER A 107 -3.67 1.01 19.86
CA SER A 107 -4.82 0.69 20.71
C SER A 107 -5.63 -0.49 20.16
N CYS A 108 -5.57 -0.74 18.84
CA CYS A 108 -6.27 -1.83 18.18
C CYS A 108 -5.30 -2.80 17.46
N HIS A 109 -4.30 -2.25 16.77
CA HIS A 109 -3.34 -3.03 15.99
C HIS A 109 -2.23 -3.60 16.88
N GLN A 110 -2.21 -4.91 17.05
CA GLN A 110 -1.25 -5.61 17.90
C GLN A 110 0.02 -6.01 17.14
N ASP A 111 0.91 -6.74 17.81
CA ASP A 111 2.14 -7.27 17.19
C ASP A 111 1.83 -8.32 16.12
N ASP A 112 0.90 -9.23 16.40
CA ASP A 112 0.56 -10.34 15.53
C ASP A 112 -0.84 -10.22 14.94
N ASN A 113 -1.01 -10.83 13.75
CA ASN A 113 -2.34 -11.09 13.20
C ASN A 113 -3.18 -11.89 14.20
N GLN A 114 -4.36 -11.38 14.50
CA GLN A 114 -5.28 -12.04 15.42
C GLN A 114 -5.89 -13.31 14.79
N LYS A 115 -6.31 -14.23 15.64
CA LYS A 115 -6.80 -15.56 15.24
C LYS A 115 -8.20 -15.57 14.63
N GLU A 116 -8.93 -14.46 14.75
CA GLU A 116 -10.30 -14.35 14.25
C GLU A 116 -10.37 -13.44 13.00
N PRO A 117 -11.18 -13.79 11.99
CA PRO A 117 -11.40 -12.94 10.82
C PRO A 117 -11.94 -11.56 11.19
N GLY A 118 -11.52 -10.53 10.45
CA GLY A 118 -12.01 -9.15 10.62
C GLY A 118 -11.39 -8.36 11.78
N MET A 119 -10.58 -9.01 12.62
CA MET A 119 -9.79 -8.32 13.66
C MET A 119 -8.69 -7.43 13.05
N PRO A 120 -8.26 -6.34 13.70
CA PRO A 120 -7.17 -5.49 13.21
C PRO A 120 -5.90 -6.29 12.87
N PRO A 121 -5.18 -5.93 11.79
CA PRO A 121 -3.94 -6.60 11.42
C PRO A 121 -2.81 -6.28 12.41
N GLY A 122 -1.90 -7.24 12.60
CA GLY A 122 -0.67 -7.08 13.35
C GLY A 122 0.53 -7.42 12.49
N ALA A 123 1.61 -6.66 12.64
CA ALA A 123 2.78 -6.72 11.76
C ALA A 123 4.08 -6.29 12.45
N ALA A 124 4.21 -6.38 13.78
CA ALA A 124 5.47 -6.02 14.43
C ALA A 124 6.56 -7.06 14.14
N ASN A 125 7.82 -6.62 14.08
CA ASN A 125 8.96 -7.54 14.06
C ASN A 125 10.20 -6.92 14.74
N ASP A 126 11.20 -7.76 14.99
CA ASP A 126 12.45 -7.40 15.69
C ASP A 126 13.30 -6.35 14.97
N LYS A 127 13.05 -6.08 13.68
CA LYS A 127 13.77 -5.05 12.92
C LYS A 127 13.20 -3.65 13.15
N MET A 128 11.96 -3.57 13.64
CA MET A 128 11.26 -2.32 13.98
C MET A 128 10.51 -2.49 15.32
N PRO A 129 11.22 -2.79 16.42
CA PRO A 129 10.59 -3.08 17.71
C PRO A 129 9.91 -1.81 18.24
N GLY A 130 8.61 -1.91 18.51
CA GLY A 130 7.81 -0.78 18.99
C GLY A 130 7.26 0.14 17.91
N PHE A 131 7.46 -0.18 16.63
CA PHE A 131 6.88 0.62 15.56
C PHE A 131 5.37 0.36 15.42
N VAL A 132 4.63 1.46 15.46
CA VAL A 132 3.17 1.48 15.42
C VAL A 132 2.75 1.60 13.96
N TRP A 133 1.71 0.85 13.57
CA TRP A 133 0.99 1.07 12.32
C TRP A 133 0.81 2.56 12.08
N HIS A 134 1.37 3.09 11.00
CA HIS A 134 1.25 4.50 10.66
C HIS A 134 0.97 4.63 9.17
N MET A 135 0.59 5.84 8.79
CA MET A 135 0.39 6.18 7.38
C MET A 135 1.67 6.82 6.83
N PRO A 136 1.96 6.62 5.53
CA PRO A 136 2.91 7.46 4.84
C PRO A 136 2.34 8.90 4.71
N PRO A 137 3.17 9.90 4.37
CA PRO A 137 2.71 11.24 4.08
C PRO A 137 1.63 11.29 2.98
N VAL A 138 0.81 12.34 2.99
CA VAL A 138 -0.26 12.57 1.99
C VAL A 138 0.25 12.58 0.55
N THR A 139 1.49 13.01 0.32
CA THR A 139 2.16 13.03 -0.98
C THR A 139 2.42 11.64 -1.56
N MET A 140 2.35 10.61 -0.74
CA MET A 140 2.47 9.21 -1.13
C MET A 140 1.11 8.51 -1.27
N ALA A 141 -0.01 9.24 -1.27
CA ALA A 141 -1.33 8.62 -1.43
C ALA A 141 -1.39 7.80 -2.72
N VAL A 142 -2.19 6.73 -2.70
CA VAL A 142 -2.42 5.88 -3.89
C VAL A 142 -3.92 5.91 -4.17
N PRO A 143 -4.44 6.92 -4.91
CA PRO A 143 -5.84 7.01 -5.27
C PRO A 143 -6.37 5.76 -6.00
N ARG A 144 -7.69 5.62 -6.09
CA ARG A 144 -8.32 4.46 -6.76
C ARG A 144 -8.11 4.45 -8.27
N ASP A 145 -8.03 5.64 -8.84
CA ASP A 145 -7.92 5.95 -10.25
C ASP A 145 -6.49 6.32 -10.66
N ILE A 146 -5.50 6.09 -9.78
CA ILE A 146 -4.11 6.37 -10.09
C ILE A 146 -3.65 5.55 -11.31
N THR A 147 -3.04 6.24 -12.27
CA THR A 147 -2.49 5.60 -13.46
C THR A 147 -1.08 5.09 -13.18
N ALA A 148 -0.62 4.11 -13.98
CA ALA A 148 0.74 3.60 -13.86
C ALA A 148 1.80 4.71 -14.02
N LYS A 149 1.58 5.61 -14.99
CA LYS A 149 2.44 6.78 -15.20
C LYS A 149 2.45 7.72 -14.00
N ALA A 150 1.28 8.07 -13.47
CA ALA A 150 1.17 8.96 -12.31
C ALA A 150 1.83 8.37 -11.06
N LEU A 151 1.67 7.07 -10.81
CA LEU A 151 2.36 6.38 -9.70
C LEU A 151 3.88 6.40 -9.89
N CYS A 152 4.36 6.13 -11.11
CA CYS A 152 5.78 6.15 -11.41
C CYS A 152 6.41 7.52 -11.16
N GLU A 153 5.81 8.56 -11.75
CA GLU A 153 6.27 9.94 -11.60
C GLU A 153 6.16 10.39 -10.14
N GLN A 154 5.08 9.97 -9.45
CA GLN A 154 4.94 10.20 -8.03
C GLN A 154 6.14 9.63 -7.32
N TRP A 155 6.45 8.33 -7.40
CA TRP A 155 7.54 7.67 -6.67
C TRP A 155 8.95 8.21 -6.96
N LEU A 156 9.20 8.65 -8.20
CA LEU A 156 10.51 9.19 -8.56
C LEU A 156 10.68 10.64 -8.09
N ASP A 157 9.59 11.38 -7.83
CA ASP A 157 9.64 12.74 -7.33
C ASP A 157 10.18 12.80 -5.88
N PRO A 158 11.39 13.37 -5.66
CA PRO A 158 11.99 13.52 -4.34
C PRO A 158 11.18 14.36 -3.37
N ALA A 159 10.50 15.39 -3.89
CA ALA A 159 9.70 16.30 -3.08
C ALA A 159 8.43 15.61 -2.56
N ARG A 160 7.98 14.54 -3.22
CA ARG A 160 6.79 13.77 -2.81
C ARG A 160 7.11 12.57 -1.92
N ASN A 161 8.23 11.87 -2.13
CA ASN A 161 8.51 10.61 -1.43
C ASN A 161 9.61 10.67 -0.37
N SER A 162 10.16 11.85 -0.07
CA SER A 162 11.11 11.94 1.03
C SER A 162 10.61 12.90 2.10
N HIS A 163 10.62 12.43 3.35
CA HIS A 163 10.92 13.34 4.44
C HIS A 163 12.34 13.85 4.16
N LEU A 164 12.45 15.10 3.72
CA LEU A 164 13.67 15.77 3.25
C LEU A 164 14.90 15.58 4.16
N VAL A 165 14.69 15.18 5.42
CA VAL A 165 15.72 14.84 6.40
C VAL A 165 16.55 13.60 6.01
N PHE A 166 15.97 12.58 5.35
CA PHE A 166 16.68 11.32 5.04
C PHE A 166 17.34 11.31 3.66
N ARG A 167 16.72 11.95 2.65
CA ARG A 167 17.27 12.01 1.28
C ARG A 167 18.36 13.07 1.11
N GLY A 168 18.53 13.98 2.09
CA GLY A 168 19.44 15.13 1.99
C GLY A 168 19.20 15.98 0.73
N GLY A 169 17.98 15.93 0.17
CA GLY A 169 17.61 16.57 -1.09
C GLY A 169 18.20 15.94 -2.37
N ARG A 170 18.82 14.75 -2.32
CA ARG A 170 19.51 14.17 -3.49
C ARG A 170 18.56 13.51 -4.48
N ASP A 171 18.48 14.03 -5.70
CA ASP A 171 17.71 13.39 -6.77
C ASP A 171 18.51 12.33 -7.54
N ASP A 172 18.82 11.19 -6.90
CA ASP A 172 19.58 10.11 -7.55
C ASP A 172 19.01 8.70 -7.29
N LEU A 173 19.20 7.81 -8.28
CA LEU A 173 18.69 6.43 -8.24
C LEU A 173 19.39 5.53 -7.22
N LYS A 174 20.60 5.85 -6.79
CA LYS A 174 21.32 5.07 -5.77
C LYS A 174 20.66 5.30 -4.41
N THR A 175 20.34 6.54 -4.08
CA THR A 175 19.59 6.90 -2.87
C THR A 175 18.17 6.32 -2.94
N PHE A 176 17.47 6.47 -4.07
CA PHE A 176 16.14 5.88 -4.26
C PHE A 176 16.14 4.35 -4.03
N ARG A 177 17.13 3.63 -4.56
CA ARG A 177 17.27 2.20 -4.33
C ARG A 177 17.43 1.86 -2.85
N ALA A 178 18.33 2.54 -2.15
CA ALA A 178 18.59 2.28 -0.74
C ALA A 178 17.33 2.51 0.12
N GLU A 179 16.59 3.58 -0.15
CA GLU A 179 15.37 3.91 0.59
C GLU A 179 14.19 2.99 0.23
N PHE A 180 13.90 2.83 -1.06
CA PHE A 180 12.70 2.11 -1.49
C PHE A 180 12.90 0.60 -1.50
N LEU A 181 13.96 0.10 -2.15
CA LEU A 181 14.17 -1.34 -2.28
C LEU A 181 14.81 -1.93 -1.02
N ASP A 182 15.92 -1.38 -0.56
CA ASP A 182 16.72 -2.01 0.50
C ASP A 182 16.12 -1.80 1.91
N HIS A 183 15.51 -0.64 2.16
CA HIS A 183 14.85 -0.34 3.44
C HIS A 183 13.34 -0.63 3.42
N HIS A 184 12.56 0.07 2.59
CA HIS A 184 11.10 -0.06 2.67
C HIS A 184 10.60 -1.43 2.18
N ALA A 185 10.91 -1.83 0.94
CA ALA A 185 10.33 -3.05 0.37
C ALA A 185 10.85 -4.35 1.01
N LYS A 186 12.12 -4.37 1.43
CA LYS A 186 12.82 -5.58 1.88
C LYS A 186 12.79 -5.81 3.37
N VAL A 187 12.74 -4.76 4.20
CA VAL A 187 12.85 -4.93 5.66
C VAL A 187 11.67 -4.35 6.44
N ASP A 188 10.85 -3.48 5.86
CA ASP A 188 9.68 -2.92 6.54
C ASP A 188 8.64 -4.02 6.86
N PRO A 189 8.36 -4.27 8.15
CA PRO A 189 7.35 -5.24 8.58
C PRO A 189 5.97 -5.03 7.94
N LEU A 190 5.55 -3.77 7.76
CA LEU A 190 4.22 -3.43 7.22
C LEU A 190 4.11 -3.85 5.74
N ILE A 191 5.23 -3.78 5.01
CA ILE A 191 5.30 -4.26 3.63
C ILE A 191 5.35 -5.78 3.59
N LEU A 192 6.17 -6.42 4.42
CA LEU A 192 6.25 -7.88 4.48
C LEU A 192 4.89 -8.52 4.82
N TRP A 193 4.12 -7.89 5.71
CA TRP A 193 2.75 -8.28 6.07
C TRP A 193 1.80 -8.37 4.85
N ALA A 194 2.05 -7.62 3.77
CA ALA A 194 1.19 -7.64 2.59
C ALA A 194 1.03 -9.02 1.95
N TRP A 195 2.03 -9.91 2.09
CA TRP A 195 1.97 -11.29 1.59
C TRP A 195 1.56 -12.32 2.64
N GLU A 196 1.52 -11.95 3.92
CA GLU A 196 1.04 -12.77 5.02
C GLU A 196 0.01 -12.01 5.88
N PRO A 197 -1.14 -11.60 5.30
CA PRO A 197 -2.02 -10.63 5.93
C PRO A 197 -2.91 -11.20 7.05
N GLY A 198 -2.74 -12.47 7.40
CA GLY A 198 -3.59 -13.18 8.35
C GLY A 198 -4.93 -13.61 7.75
N LEU A 199 -5.80 -14.14 8.61
CA LEU A 199 -7.04 -14.81 8.18
C LEU A 199 -8.07 -13.84 7.58
N GLY A 200 -8.71 -14.29 6.49
CA GLY A 200 -9.79 -13.57 5.83
C GLY A 200 -9.35 -12.38 4.96
N ARG A 201 -8.05 -12.25 4.67
CA ARG A 201 -7.50 -11.22 3.78
C ARG A 201 -6.81 -11.84 2.59
N GLU A 202 -6.99 -11.25 1.42
CA GLU A 202 -6.27 -11.65 0.21
C GLU A 202 -4.81 -11.14 0.27
N PRO A 203 -3.80 -12.00 0.08
CA PRO A 203 -2.41 -11.58 -0.04
C PRO A 203 -2.17 -10.66 -1.24
N ALA A 204 -1.12 -9.85 -1.20
CA ALA A 204 -0.67 -9.11 -2.36
C ALA A 204 -0.29 -10.05 -3.52
N PRO A 205 -0.43 -9.61 -4.79
CA PRO A 205 -0.15 -10.45 -5.95
C PRO A 205 1.27 -11.03 -5.92
N GLY A 206 1.39 -12.34 -6.17
CA GLY A 206 2.67 -13.05 -6.19
C GLY A 206 3.31 -13.22 -4.82
N THR A 207 4.63 -13.06 -4.75
CA THR A 207 5.41 -13.17 -3.50
C THR A 207 6.22 -11.91 -3.25
N ASN A 208 6.61 -11.65 -2.00
CA ASN A 208 7.55 -10.55 -1.71
C ASN A 208 8.85 -10.67 -2.53
N LYS A 209 9.34 -11.90 -2.77
CA LYS A 209 10.50 -12.15 -3.62
C LYS A 209 10.28 -11.74 -5.07
N ASP A 210 9.10 -12.01 -5.63
CA ASP A 210 8.73 -11.58 -6.98
C ASP A 210 8.72 -10.04 -7.07
N PHE A 211 8.13 -9.38 -6.07
CA PHE A 211 8.08 -7.92 -5.98
C PHE A 211 9.47 -7.28 -5.86
N LEU A 212 10.33 -7.78 -4.98
CA LEU A 212 11.70 -7.31 -4.83
C LEU A 212 12.52 -7.49 -6.12
N LYS A 213 12.33 -8.61 -6.83
CA LYS A 213 12.98 -8.85 -8.12
C LYS A 213 12.50 -7.86 -9.19
N ALA A 214 11.21 -7.56 -9.23
CA ALA A 214 10.66 -6.59 -10.18
C ALA A 214 11.21 -5.19 -9.89
N LEU A 215 11.23 -4.76 -8.62
CA LEU A 215 11.81 -3.48 -8.22
C LEU A 215 13.28 -3.38 -8.61
N ASP A 216 14.06 -4.42 -8.33
CA ASP A 216 15.48 -4.48 -8.68
C ASP A 216 15.72 -4.30 -10.19
N ILE A 217 14.97 -5.01 -11.02
CA ILE A 217 15.06 -4.92 -12.49
C ILE A 217 14.67 -3.53 -12.98
N TRP A 218 13.54 -3.00 -12.50
CA TRP A 218 13.05 -1.69 -12.91
C TRP A 218 14.02 -0.57 -12.52
N ILE A 219 14.49 -0.55 -11.26
CA ILE A 219 15.46 0.45 -10.77
C ILE A 219 16.79 0.34 -11.53
N SER A 220 17.28 -0.88 -11.77
CA SER A 220 18.54 -1.10 -12.51
C SER A 220 18.46 -0.63 -13.96
N ALA A 221 17.26 -0.65 -14.56
CA ALA A 221 17.00 -0.10 -15.89
C ALA A 221 16.77 1.42 -15.89
N LYS A 222 17.12 2.11 -14.80
CA LYS A 222 16.89 3.54 -14.56
C LYS A 222 15.43 3.94 -14.35
N ALA A 223 14.63 3.02 -13.82
CA ALA A 223 13.25 3.25 -13.40
C ALA A 223 12.37 3.95 -14.46
N PRO A 224 12.31 3.45 -15.71
CA PRO A 224 11.54 4.11 -16.76
C PRO A 224 10.05 4.12 -16.39
N CYS A 225 9.41 5.28 -16.54
CA CYS A 225 7.96 5.39 -16.44
C CYS A 225 7.30 4.96 -17.75
N PRO A 226 6.11 4.32 -17.68
CA PRO A 226 5.32 4.06 -18.87
C PRO A 226 4.86 5.39 -19.49
N ASN A 227 4.71 5.38 -20.82
CA ASN A 227 4.21 6.53 -21.59
C ASN A 227 2.75 6.86 -21.27
#